data_AF-A0AAD8HIK4-F1
#
_entry.id   AF-A0AAD8HIK4-F1
#
_cell.length_a   1.000
_cell.length_b   1.000
_cell.length_c   1.000
_cell.angle_alpha   90.00
_cell.angle_beta   90.00
_cell.angle_gamma   90.00
#
_symmetry.space_group_name_H-M   'P 1'
#
loop_
_entity.id
_entity.type
_entity.pdbx_description
1 polymer ?
#
loop_
_entity_poly.entity_id
_entity_poly.type
_entity_poly.pdbx_seq_one_letter_code
_entity_poly.pdbx_strand_id
1 'polypeptide(L)'
;MSDLSPNSSTIMDSQPLHPLHQIAETPTHKLLLKQWLKEEELILNRISNKETQLDSIRKEITQLFCFFFLFHSTSLILLFTTSTSFIGNNKGCQRSWIPSICSLVCSLAIIWAVRYKTDVESHLEKLLEREKEDGKLLGKCVEELKKKGVEFDLLKEVDALRKAKSLRIETKGVKKWEARDFVTLFFVGVSCLVLGLTRVILCN
;
A
#
# COMPACT_ATOMS: atom_id res chain seq x y z
N MET A 1 -56.76 50.98 46.44
CA MET A 1 -55.37 50.55 46.65
C MET A 1 -55.29 49.06 46.36
N SER A 2 -54.88 48.68 45.14
CA SER A 2 -53.49 48.25 44.78
C SER A 2 -53.15 46.87 45.35
N ASP A 3 -52.59 45.87 44.65
CA ASP A 3 -52.03 45.75 43.30
C ASP A 3 -51.81 44.25 42.93
N LEU A 4 -51.81 43.97 41.62
CA LEU A 4 -51.07 42.97 40.81
C LEU A 4 -50.74 41.54 41.33
N SER A 5 -51.36 40.53 40.68
CA SER A 5 -50.81 39.56 39.68
C SER A 5 -49.52 38.72 39.97
N PRO A 6 -49.22 37.65 39.17
CA PRO A 6 -49.08 36.26 39.63
C PRO A 6 -47.64 35.72 39.47
N ASN A 7 -47.35 34.47 39.84
CA ASN A 7 -46.24 33.72 39.23
C ASN A 7 -46.41 32.20 39.37
N SER A 8 -46.98 31.60 38.32
CA SER A 8 -46.81 30.19 38.00
C SER A 8 -45.38 29.98 37.50
N SER A 9 -44.51 29.41 38.32
CA SER A 9 -43.23 28.87 37.84
C SER A 9 -43.43 27.43 37.37
N THR A 10 -43.89 27.27 36.13
CA THR A 10 -43.72 26.04 35.37
C THR A 10 -42.23 25.78 35.18
N ILE A 11 -41.68 24.86 35.97
CA ILE A 11 -40.41 24.19 35.70
C ILE A 11 -40.65 23.35 34.44
N MET A 12 -40.42 23.95 33.27
CA MET A 12 -40.25 23.19 32.04
C MET A 12 -38.88 22.52 32.11
N ASP A 13 -38.86 21.25 32.46
CA ASP A 13 -37.74 20.36 32.15
C ASP A 13 -37.50 20.43 30.65
N SER A 14 -36.44 21.12 30.25
CA SER A 14 -35.98 21.17 28.87
C SER A 14 -35.51 19.78 28.46
N GLN A 15 -36.39 19.08 27.75
CA GLN A 15 -36.06 17.85 27.05
C GLN A 15 -34.73 18.05 26.30
N PRO A 16 -33.69 17.22 26.52
CA PRO A 16 -32.38 17.46 25.95
C PRO A 16 -32.50 17.47 24.43
N LEU A 17 -32.33 18.66 23.84
CA LEU A 17 -32.40 18.84 22.39
C LEU A 17 -31.37 17.93 21.74
N HIS A 18 -31.81 17.21 20.71
CA HIS A 18 -30.96 16.30 19.97
C HIS A 18 -29.70 17.05 19.47
N PRO A 19 -28.47 16.56 19.68
CA PRO A 19 -27.23 17.30 19.44
C PRO A 19 -27.06 17.83 18.01
N LEU A 20 -27.69 17.20 17.01
CA LEU A 20 -27.78 17.73 15.64
C LEU A 20 -28.50 19.09 15.52
N HIS A 21 -29.44 19.39 16.41
CA HIS A 21 -30.16 20.68 16.45
C HIS A 21 -29.27 21.80 17.02
N GLN A 22 -28.42 21.48 18.01
CA GLN A 22 -27.44 22.42 18.58
C GLN A 22 -26.30 22.73 17.59
N ILE A 23 -25.91 21.77 16.74
CA ILE A 23 -24.97 22.00 15.63
C ILE A 23 -25.60 22.89 14.54
N ALA A 24 -26.92 22.86 14.37
CA ALA A 24 -27.61 23.71 13.42
C ALA A 24 -27.65 25.19 13.86
N GLU A 25 -27.54 25.47 15.16
CA GLU A 25 -27.51 26.83 15.73
C GLU A 25 -26.14 27.54 15.59
N THR A 26 -25.05 26.80 15.41
CA THR A 26 -23.71 27.39 15.20
C THR A 26 -23.24 27.23 13.76
N PRO A 27 -23.19 28.32 12.95
CA PRO A 27 -22.84 28.26 11.53
C PRO A 27 -21.42 27.74 11.28
N THR A 28 -20.51 27.92 12.23
CA THR A 28 -19.12 27.46 12.18
C THR A 28 -19.01 25.93 12.24
N HIS A 29 -19.69 25.26 13.18
CA HIS A 29 -19.68 23.80 13.30
C HIS A 29 -20.36 23.12 12.11
N LYS A 30 -21.43 23.72 11.57
CA LYS A 30 -22.08 23.24 10.35
C LYS A 30 -21.17 23.31 9.12
N LEU A 31 -20.39 24.38 8.97
CA LEU A 31 -19.45 24.55 7.85
C LEU A 31 -18.27 23.58 7.99
N LEU A 32 -17.76 23.43 9.21
CA LEU A 32 -16.66 22.51 9.51
C LEU A 32 -17.07 21.04 9.31
N LEU A 33 -18.28 20.66 9.72
CA LEU A 33 -18.82 19.33 9.44
C LEU A 33 -18.92 19.07 7.94
N LYS A 34 -19.42 20.03 7.15
CA LYS A 34 -19.45 19.91 5.69
C LYS A 34 -18.06 19.77 5.08
N GLN A 35 -17.09 20.54 5.57
CA GLN A 35 -15.71 20.49 5.11
C GLN A 35 -15.08 19.13 5.43
N TRP A 36 -15.27 18.61 6.65
CA TRP A 36 -14.72 17.32 7.05
C TRP A 36 -15.38 16.14 6.32
N LEU A 37 -16.69 16.18 6.09
CA LEU A 37 -17.36 15.19 5.24
C LEU A 37 -16.83 15.22 3.81
N LYS A 38 -16.50 16.41 3.28
CA LYS A 38 -15.89 16.52 1.96
C LYS A 38 -14.46 15.97 1.94
N GLU A 39 -13.66 16.28 2.97
CA GLU A 39 -12.30 15.76 3.10
C GLU A 39 -12.30 14.24 3.28
N GLU A 40 -13.27 13.67 4.00
CA GLU A 40 -13.47 12.23 4.14
C GLU A 40 -13.70 11.55 2.78
N GLU A 41 -14.59 12.12 1.94
CA GLU A 41 -14.82 11.63 0.57
C GLU A 41 -13.53 11.69 -0.28
N LEU A 42 -12.76 12.79 -0.17
CA LEU A 42 -11.50 12.94 -0.89
C LEU A 42 -10.43 11.95 -0.42
N ILE A 43 -10.35 11.66 0.88
CA ILE A 43 -9.46 10.65 1.44
C ILE A 43 -9.86 9.26 0.96
N LEU A 44 -11.15 8.92 0.98
CA LEU A 44 -11.64 7.62 0.49
C LEU A 44 -11.32 7.42 -0.99
N ASN A 45 -11.49 8.44 -1.82
CA ASN A 45 -11.11 8.38 -3.24
C ASN A 45 -9.59 8.20 -3.42
N ARG A 46 -8.76 8.89 -2.62
CA ARG A 46 -7.30 8.71 -2.65
C ARG A 46 -6.87 7.30 -2.21
N ILE A 47 -7.50 6.75 -1.18
CA ILE A 47 -7.27 5.38 -0.70
C ILE A 47 -7.61 4.39 -1.81
N SER A 48 -8.82 4.49 -2.38
CA SER A 48 -9.26 3.61 -3.47
C SER A 48 -8.30 3.66 -4.66
N ASN A 49 -7.86 4.85 -5.07
CA ASN A 49 -6.89 4.99 -6.15
C ASN A 49 -5.51 4.39 -5.81
N LYS A 50 -5.05 4.47 -4.56
CA LYS A 50 -3.79 3.82 -4.15
C LYS A 50 -3.92 2.30 -4.07
N GLU A 51 -5.08 1.78 -3.66
CA GLU A 51 -5.35 0.34 -3.65
C GLU A 51 -5.33 -0.23 -5.07
N THR A 52 -5.99 0.43 -6.02
CA THR A 52 -5.95 -0.01 -7.43
C THR A 52 -4.55 0.07 -8.02
N GLN A 53 -3.77 1.10 -7.65
CA GLN A 53 -2.35 1.19 -8.04
C GLN A 53 -1.51 0.05 -7.44
N LEU A 54 -1.72 -0.30 -6.18
CA LEU A 54 -1.04 -1.45 -5.55
C LEU A 54 -1.38 -2.76 -6.25
N ASP A 55 -2.66 -2.99 -6.54
CA ASP A 55 -3.10 -4.19 -7.26
C ASP A 55 -2.50 -4.26 -8.66
N SER A 56 -2.36 -3.12 -9.35
CA SER A 56 -1.66 -3.05 -10.64
C SER A 56 -0.18 -3.43 -10.51
N ILE A 57 0.53 -2.86 -9.53
CA ILE A 57 1.95 -3.17 -9.29
C ILE A 57 2.15 -4.66 -8.97
N ARG A 58 1.29 -5.25 -8.14
CA ARG A 58 1.33 -6.69 -7.81
C ARG A 58 1.13 -7.58 -9.03
N LYS A 59 0.22 -7.20 -9.94
CA LYS A 59 0.04 -7.89 -11.23
C LYS A 59 1.30 -7.79 -12.09
N GLU A 60 1.92 -6.62 -12.18
CA GLU A 60 3.17 -6.43 -12.92
C GLU A 60 4.33 -7.25 -12.34
N ILE A 61 4.46 -7.32 -11.01
CA ILE A 61 5.46 -8.17 -10.34
C ILE A 61 5.21 -9.65 -10.70
N THR A 62 3.97 -10.10 -10.63
CA THR A 62 3.59 -11.47 -11.01
C THR A 62 3.91 -11.75 -12.47
N GLN A 63 3.66 -10.80 -13.36
CA GLN A 63 3.99 -10.90 -14.77
C GLN A 63 5.50 -11.00 -15.00
N LEU A 64 6.33 -10.25 -14.26
CA LEU A 64 7.79 -10.39 -14.30
C LEU A 64 8.26 -11.79 -13.87
N PHE A 65 7.61 -12.39 -12.87
CA PHE A 65 7.90 -13.78 -12.47
C PHE A 65 7.57 -14.75 -13.61
N CYS A 66 6.40 -14.61 -14.22
CA CYS A 66 6.01 -15.43 -15.38
C CYS A 66 7.02 -15.28 -16.52
N PHE A 67 7.44 -14.06 -16.85
CA PHE A 67 8.42 -13.82 -17.90
C PHE A 67 9.78 -14.43 -17.60
N PHE A 68 10.24 -14.41 -16.34
CA PHE A 68 11.47 -15.09 -15.94
C PHE A 68 11.42 -16.58 -16.29
N PHE A 69 10.37 -17.28 -15.83
CA PHE A 69 10.24 -18.71 -16.07
C PHE A 69 10.02 -19.04 -17.55
N LEU A 70 9.19 -18.27 -18.25
CA LEU A 70 8.95 -18.46 -19.68
C LEU A 70 10.22 -18.27 -20.49
N PHE A 71 11.01 -17.22 -20.21
CA PHE A 71 12.27 -16.97 -20.89
C PHE A 71 13.26 -18.12 -20.68
N HIS A 72 13.48 -18.55 -19.43
CA HIS A 72 14.43 -19.63 -19.17
C HIS A 72 13.95 -20.98 -19.71
N SER A 73 12.65 -21.29 -19.62
CA SER A 73 12.08 -22.53 -20.15
C SER A 73 12.22 -22.60 -21.67
N THR A 74 11.83 -21.53 -22.37
CA THR A 74 11.96 -21.46 -23.84
C THR A 74 13.42 -21.49 -24.27
N SER A 75 14.31 -20.79 -23.56
CA SER A 75 15.76 -20.83 -23.84
C SER A 75 16.33 -22.24 -23.71
N LEU A 76 15.99 -22.98 -22.64
CA LEU A 76 16.47 -24.34 -22.44
C LEU A 76 15.91 -25.31 -23.48
N ILE A 77 14.62 -25.20 -23.85
CA ILE A 77 14.01 -26.03 -24.90
C ILE A 77 14.69 -25.76 -26.25
N LEU A 78 14.93 -24.50 -26.60
CA LEU A 78 15.62 -24.13 -27.82
C LEU A 78 17.06 -24.64 -27.84
N LEU A 79 17.79 -24.49 -26.73
CA LEU A 79 19.15 -24.99 -26.58
C LEU A 79 19.21 -26.51 -26.73
N PHE A 80 18.29 -27.24 -26.08
CA PHE A 80 18.21 -28.69 -26.15
C PHE A 80 17.87 -29.17 -27.56
N THR A 81 16.86 -28.58 -28.19
CA THR A 81 16.49 -28.92 -29.58
C THR A 81 17.66 -28.66 -30.53
N THR A 82 18.36 -27.55 -30.33
CA THR A 82 19.49 -27.16 -31.16
C THR A 82 20.72 -28.04 -30.92
N SER A 83 21.01 -28.46 -29.68
CA SER A 83 22.17 -29.29 -29.37
C SER A 83 22.09 -30.68 -30.02
N THR A 84 20.89 -31.24 -30.17
CA THR A 84 20.68 -32.50 -30.92
C THR A 84 21.11 -32.43 -32.38
N SER A 85 21.11 -31.23 -32.99
CA SER A 85 21.56 -31.02 -34.37
C SER A 85 23.09 -30.91 -34.48
N PHE A 86 23.81 -30.77 -33.37
CA PHE A 86 25.27 -30.57 -33.32
C PHE A 86 26.05 -31.76 -32.72
N ILE A 87 25.42 -32.93 -32.60
CA ILE A 87 26.03 -34.17 -32.07
C ILE A 87 27.35 -34.44 -32.82
N GLY A 88 28.46 -34.45 -32.09
CA GLY A 88 29.81 -34.70 -32.61
C GLY A 88 30.65 -33.45 -32.96
N ASN A 89 30.15 -32.22 -32.75
CA ASN A 89 30.88 -30.98 -33.09
C ASN A 89 31.14 -30.10 -31.86
N ASN A 90 32.40 -29.99 -31.41
CA ASN A 90 32.82 -29.20 -30.22
C ASN A 90 32.55 -27.68 -30.30
N LYS A 91 32.02 -27.19 -31.42
CA LYS A 91 31.68 -25.77 -31.62
C LYS A 91 30.58 -25.28 -30.68
N GLY A 92 29.67 -26.17 -30.25
CA GLY A 92 28.60 -25.84 -29.29
C GLY A 92 29.16 -25.43 -27.92
N CYS A 93 30.09 -26.21 -27.38
CA CYS A 93 30.72 -25.92 -26.09
C CYS A 93 31.59 -24.65 -26.13
N GLN A 94 32.34 -24.41 -27.22
CA GLN A 94 33.14 -23.18 -27.39
C GLN A 94 32.29 -21.90 -27.44
N ARG A 95 31.07 -21.99 -27.96
CA ARG A 95 30.13 -20.85 -28.06
C ARG A 95 29.12 -20.78 -26.92
N SER A 96 29.23 -21.65 -25.90
CA SER A 96 28.33 -21.69 -24.73
C SER A 96 28.27 -20.39 -23.92
N TRP A 97 29.28 -19.53 -24.05
CA TRP A 97 29.31 -18.22 -23.41
C TRP A 97 28.19 -17.29 -23.93
N ILE A 98 27.77 -17.41 -25.20
CA ILE A 98 26.74 -16.54 -25.79
C ILE A 98 25.38 -16.72 -25.08
N PRO A 99 24.80 -17.93 -25.03
CA PRO A 99 23.56 -18.16 -24.30
C PRO A 99 23.72 -17.94 -22.78
N SER A 100 24.92 -18.18 -22.22
CA SER A 100 25.19 -17.92 -20.81
C SER A 100 25.14 -16.43 -20.46
N ILE A 101 25.78 -15.56 -21.26
CA ILE A 101 25.75 -14.10 -21.03
C ILE A 101 24.34 -13.56 -21.27
N CYS A 102 23.67 -14.00 -22.33
CA CYS A 102 22.28 -13.60 -22.61
C CYS A 102 21.37 -13.95 -21.44
N SER A 103 21.44 -15.20 -20.97
CA SER A 103 20.69 -15.68 -19.80
C SER A 103 20.98 -14.84 -18.57
N LEU A 104 22.26 -14.60 -18.25
CA LEU A 104 22.67 -13.81 -17.10
C LEU A 104 22.16 -12.36 -17.14
N VAL A 105 22.28 -11.68 -18.29
CA VAL A 105 21.80 -10.30 -18.45
C VAL A 105 20.29 -10.23 -18.31
N CYS A 106 19.54 -11.16 -18.93
CA CYS A 106 18.09 -11.23 -18.79
C CYS A 106 17.66 -11.50 -17.34
N SER A 107 18.32 -12.43 -16.65
CA SER A 107 18.06 -12.71 -15.24
C SER A 107 18.29 -11.48 -14.37
N LEU A 108 19.43 -10.78 -14.54
CA LEU A 108 19.74 -9.58 -13.77
C LEU A 108 18.72 -8.46 -14.04
N ALA A 109 18.31 -8.26 -15.28
CA ALA A 109 17.31 -7.27 -15.65
C ALA A 109 15.96 -7.54 -14.96
N ILE A 110 15.50 -8.80 -14.98
CA ILE A 110 14.23 -9.18 -14.34
C ILE A 110 14.33 -9.09 -12.81
N ILE A 111 15.42 -9.57 -12.22
CA ILE A 111 15.65 -9.48 -10.76
C ILE A 111 15.65 -8.02 -10.31
N TRP A 112 16.32 -7.14 -11.06
CA TRP A 112 16.34 -5.71 -10.80
C TRP A 112 14.95 -5.08 -10.91
N ALA A 113 14.20 -5.40 -11.97
CA ALA A 113 12.84 -4.90 -12.17
C ALA A 113 11.89 -5.35 -11.04
N VAL A 114 12.00 -6.61 -10.60
CA VAL A 114 11.26 -7.14 -9.44
C VAL A 114 11.62 -6.37 -8.18
N ARG A 115 12.92 -6.20 -7.85
CA ARG A 115 13.34 -5.42 -6.66
C ARG A 115 12.72 -4.03 -6.67
N TYR A 116 12.88 -3.34 -7.78
CA TYR A 116 12.39 -1.99 -7.97
C TYR A 116 10.88 -1.92 -7.76
N LYS A 117 10.10 -2.79 -8.43
CA LYS A 117 8.64 -2.80 -8.28
C LYS A 117 8.20 -3.14 -6.87
N THR A 118 8.84 -4.08 -6.18
CA THR A 118 8.50 -4.39 -4.79
C THR A 118 8.90 -3.26 -3.82
N ASP A 119 9.93 -2.46 -4.12
CA ASP A 119 10.24 -1.26 -3.33
C ASP A 119 9.19 -0.18 -3.50
N VAL A 120 8.74 0.03 -4.75
CA VAL A 120 7.63 0.94 -5.07
C VAL A 120 6.34 0.48 -4.38
N GLU A 121 6.03 -0.82 -4.42
CA GLU A 121 4.90 -1.41 -3.68
C GLU A 121 5.00 -1.11 -2.19
N SER A 122 6.14 -1.42 -1.55
CA SER A 122 6.33 -1.17 -0.11
C SER A 122 6.21 0.31 0.25
N HIS A 123 6.72 1.20 -0.60
CA HIS A 123 6.57 2.63 -0.41
C HIS A 123 5.11 3.07 -0.50
N LEU A 124 4.39 2.58 -1.51
CA LEU A 124 2.98 2.90 -1.73
C LEU A 124 2.08 2.34 -0.61
N GLU A 125 2.35 1.12 -0.12
CA GLU A 125 1.66 0.55 1.05
C GLU A 125 1.84 1.41 2.29
N LYS A 126 3.05 1.93 2.53
CA LYS A 126 3.30 2.86 3.64
C LYS A 126 2.55 4.18 3.48
N LEU A 127 2.38 4.68 2.25
CA LEU A 127 1.58 5.88 2.00
C LEU A 127 0.08 5.61 2.20
N LEU A 128 -0.40 4.47 1.70
CA LEU A 128 -1.77 4.02 1.88
C LEU A 128 -2.11 3.90 3.37
N GLU A 129 -1.25 3.25 4.15
CA GLU A 129 -1.48 3.04 5.59
C GLU A 129 -1.58 4.39 6.31
N ARG A 130 -0.71 5.36 5.98
CA ARG A 130 -0.79 6.70 6.56
C ARG A 130 -2.09 7.41 6.19
N GLU A 131 -2.53 7.32 4.94
CA GLU A 131 -3.80 7.92 4.53
C GLU A 131 -5.01 7.24 5.16
N LYS A 132 -4.99 5.91 5.33
CA LYS A 132 -6.03 5.16 6.07
C LYS A 132 -6.09 5.58 7.53
N GLU A 133 -4.95 5.75 8.18
CA GLU A 133 -4.88 6.25 9.55
C GLU A 133 -5.42 7.69 9.65
N ASP A 134 -5.06 8.57 8.72
CA ASP A 134 -5.58 9.95 8.67
C ASP A 134 -7.09 9.99 8.43
N GLY A 135 -7.61 9.17 7.51
CA GLY A 135 -9.05 9.02 7.29
C GLY A 135 -9.78 8.51 8.52
N LYS A 136 -9.21 7.53 9.25
CA LYS A 136 -9.78 7.02 10.50
C LYS A 136 -9.81 8.07 11.61
N LEU A 137 -8.77 8.91 11.71
CA LEU A 137 -8.75 10.01 12.67
C LEU A 137 -9.81 11.06 12.32
N LEU A 138 -9.93 11.42 11.05
CA LEU A 138 -10.95 12.36 10.59
C LEU A 138 -12.37 11.83 10.86
N GLY A 139 -12.64 10.56 10.56
CA GLY A 139 -13.93 9.92 10.85
C GLY A 139 -14.29 9.99 12.33
N LYS A 140 -13.33 9.73 13.24
CA LYS A 140 -13.52 9.90 14.69
C LYS A 140 -13.84 11.33 15.08
N CYS A 141 -13.12 12.31 14.52
CA CYS A 141 -13.41 13.73 14.76
C CYS A 141 -14.83 14.11 14.29
N VAL A 142 -15.27 13.59 13.14
CA VAL A 142 -16.63 13.80 12.62
C VAL A 142 -17.69 13.19 13.54
N GLU A 143 -17.46 11.97 14.05
CA GLU A 143 -18.36 11.32 15.01
C GLU A 143 -18.42 12.07 16.34
N GLU A 144 -17.28 12.51 16.87
CA GLU A 144 -17.22 13.27 18.12
C GLU A 144 -17.87 14.65 17.97
N LEU A 145 -17.66 15.33 16.84
CA LEU A 145 -18.35 16.59 16.52
C LEU A 145 -19.88 16.38 16.43
N LYS A 146 -20.34 15.30 15.79
CA LYS A 146 -21.77 14.95 15.72
C LYS A 146 -22.37 14.65 17.09
N LYS A 147 -21.57 14.11 18.02
CA LYS A 147 -22.02 13.73 19.37
C LYS A 147 -22.01 14.90 20.35
N LYS A 148 -20.95 15.72 20.36
CA LYS A 148 -20.72 16.82 21.32
C LYS A 148 -21.30 18.15 20.85
N GLY A 149 -21.42 18.34 19.54
CA GLY A 149 -21.97 19.55 18.95
C GLY A 149 -21.23 20.82 19.36
N VAL A 150 -21.90 21.70 20.11
CA VAL A 150 -21.37 23.00 20.55
C VAL A 150 -20.26 22.86 21.60
N GLU A 151 -20.19 21.74 22.32
CA GLU A 151 -19.15 21.47 23.32
C GLU A 151 -17.83 20.97 22.72
N PHE A 152 -17.77 20.79 21.40
CA PHE A 152 -16.59 20.29 20.72
C PHE A 152 -15.49 21.35 20.65
N ASP A 153 -14.42 21.17 21.43
CA ASP A 153 -13.22 22.00 21.35
C ASP A 153 -12.24 21.46 20.31
N LEU A 154 -12.19 22.16 19.17
CA LEU A 154 -11.36 21.79 18.02
C LEU A 154 -9.88 21.66 18.37
N LEU A 155 -9.35 22.58 19.17
CA LEU A 155 -7.92 22.63 19.45
C LEU A 155 -7.53 21.49 20.38
N LYS A 156 -8.35 21.22 21.39
CA LYS A 156 -8.06 20.18 22.39
C LYS A 156 -8.17 18.78 21.82
N GLU A 157 -9.22 18.49 21.04
CA GLU A 157 -9.51 17.13 20.56
C GLU A 157 -8.63 16.75 19.37
N VAL A 158 -8.42 17.66 18.42
CA VAL A 158 -7.53 17.43 17.28
C VAL A 158 -6.06 17.30 17.73
N ASP A 159 -5.62 18.13 18.69
CA ASP A 159 -4.24 18.08 19.17
C ASP A 159 -3.95 16.83 20.02
N ALA A 160 -4.92 16.38 20.83
CA ALA A 160 -4.83 15.10 21.54
C ALA A 160 -4.67 13.92 20.59
N LEU A 161 -5.45 13.88 19.50
CA LEU A 161 -5.35 12.84 18.47
C LEU A 161 -4.03 12.93 17.68
N ARG A 162 -3.56 14.13 17.37
CA ARG A 162 -2.27 14.35 16.70
C ARG A 162 -1.09 13.91 17.58
N LYS A 163 -1.14 14.18 18.89
CA LYS A 163 -0.14 13.74 19.87
C LYS A 163 -0.15 12.22 20.06
N ALA A 164 -1.33 11.59 20.06
CA ALA A 164 -1.44 10.13 20.07
C ALA A 164 -0.83 9.49 18.80
N LYS A 165 -1.00 10.14 17.64
CA LYS A 165 -0.35 9.72 16.38
C LYS A 165 1.18 9.81 16.45
N SER A 166 1.74 10.90 16.99
CA SER A 166 3.21 11.10 17.03
C SER A 166 3.91 10.02 17.87
N LEU A 167 3.34 9.66 19.01
CA LEU A 167 3.89 8.63 19.91
C LEU A 167 3.89 7.23 19.28
N ARG A 168 2.93 6.92 18.42
CA ARG A 168 2.84 5.62 17.74
C ARG A 168 3.88 5.45 16.64
N ILE A 169 4.35 6.56 16.04
CA ILE A 169 5.33 6.54 14.96
C ILE A 169 6.74 6.15 15.47
N GLU A 170 7.10 6.52 16.70
CA GLU A 170 8.42 6.20 17.30
C GLU A 170 8.63 4.70 17.60
N THR A 171 7.57 3.90 17.69
CA THR A 171 7.67 2.49 18.14
C THR A 171 7.85 1.46 17.02
N LYS A 172 7.91 1.87 15.75
CA LYS A 172 8.07 0.93 14.61
C LYS A 172 9.53 0.49 14.46
N GLY A 173 9.86 -0.62 15.13
CA GLY A 173 11.21 -1.17 15.26
C GLY A 173 11.90 -1.64 13.96
N VAL A 174 13.20 -1.93 14.11
CA VAL A 174 14.17 -2.20 13.03
C VAL A 174 13.86 -3.46 12.22
N LYS A 175 14.03 -3.34 10.91
CA LYS A 175 13.77 -4.32 9.87
C LYS A 175 14.64 -5.58 10.04
N LYS A 176 14.03 -6.70 10.44
CA LYS A 176 14.58 -8.06 10.20
C LYS A 176 14.41 -8.41 8.72
N TRP A 177 15.18 -9.39 8.25
CA TRP A 177 15.16 -9.90 6.87
C TRP A 177 13.73 -9.99 6.33
N GLU A 178 13.45 -9.29 5.23
CA GLU A 178 12.12 -9.30 4.64
C GLU A 178 11.94 -10.54 3.75
N ALA A 179 10.71 -11.04 3.64
CA ALA A 179 10.34 -12.08 2.67
C ALA A 179 10.84 -11.78 1.24
N ARG A 180 11.04 -10.49 0.92
CA ARG A 180 11.59 -9.98 -0.33
C ARG A 180 13.01 -10.44 -0.63
N ASP A 181 13.84 -10.62 0.40
CA ASP A 181 15.22 -11.09 0.26
C ASP A 181 15.25 -12.56 -0.16
N PHE A 182 14.34 -13.38 0.39
CA PHE A 182 14.17 -14.78 -0.02
C PHE A 182 13.77 -14.91 -1.50
N VAL A 183 12.86 -14.05 -1.97
CA VAL A 183 12.48 -14.02 -3.40
C VAL A 183 13.69 -13.71 -4.28
N THR A 184 14.59 -12.82 -3.85
CA THR A 184 15.88 -12.54 -4.54
C THR A 184 16.70 -13.80 -4.70
N LEU A 185 16.94 -14.45 -3.57
CA LEU A 185 17.85 -15.58 -3.48
C LEU A 185 17.31 -16.74 -4.31
N PHE A 186 15.98 -16.92 -4.33
CA PHE A 186 15.33 -17.90 -5.20
C PHE A 186 15.61 -17.63 -6.68
N PHE A 187 15.38 -16.40 -7.18
CA PHE A 187 15.65 -16.08 -8.60
C PHE A 187 17.13 -16.20 -8.96
N VAL A 188 18.03 -15.79 -8.06
CA VAL A 188 19.48 -15.99 -8.24
C VAL A 188 19.82 -17.48 -8.33
N GLY A 189 19.28 -18.30 -7.42
CA GLY A 189 19.50 -19.75 -7.41
C GLY A 189 19.02 -20.42 -8.69
N VAL A 190 17.82 -20.08 -9.18
CA VAL A 190 17.30 -20.60 -10.46
C VAL A 190 18.16 -20.14 -11.64
N SER A 191 18.63 -18.88 -11.63
CA SER A 191 19.51 -18.37 -12.68
C SER A 191 20.83 -19.16 -12.73
N CYS A 192 21.44 -19.44 -11.57
CA CYS A 192 22.64 -20.27 -11.47
C CYS A 192 22.40 -21.70 -11.96
N LEU A 193 21.26 -22.31 -11.61
CA LEU A 193 20.85 -23.62 -12.11
C LEU A 193 20.78 -23.64 -13.64
N VAL A 194 20.10 -22.65 -14.25
CA VAL A 194 19.95 -22.55 -15.71
C VAL A 194 21.30 -22.39 -16.41
N LEU A 195 22.23 -21.63 -15.84
CA LEU A 195 23.58 -21.52 -16.37
C LEU A 195 24.34 -22.85 -16.33
N GLY A 196 24.20 -23.62 -15.24
CA GLY A 196 24.74 -24.97 -15.14
C GLY A 196 24.15 -25.91 -16.20
N LEU A 197 22.83 -25.92 -16.34
CA LEU A 197 22.12 -26.72 -17.34
C LEU A 197 22.53 -26.35 -18.77
N THR A 198 22.69 -25.05 -19.07
CA THR A 198 23.15 -24.56 -20.38
C THR A 198 24.52 -25.15 -20.74
N ARG A 199 25.44 -25.25 -19.76
CA ARG A 199 26.75 -25.87 -19.95
C ARG A 199 26.64 -27.38 -20.17
N VAL A 200 25.83 -28.07 -19.36
CA VAL A 200 25.62 -29.52 -19.51
C VAL A 200 25.03 -29.85 -20.89
N ILE A 201 24.02 -29.10 -21.36
CA ILE A 201 23.36 -29.34 -22.65
C ILE A 201 24.30 -29.11 -23.86
N LEU A 202 25.25 -28.17 -23.75
CA LEU A 202 26.13 -27.79 -24.87
C LEU A 202 27.51 -28.45 -24.87
N CYS A 203 27.94 -29.00 -23.75
CA CYS A 203 29.29 -29.56 -23.56
C CYS A 203 29.31 -31.07 -23.24
N ASN A 204 28.14 -31.70 -23.13
CA ASN A 204 27.99 -33.14 -22.96
C ASN A 204 27.26 -33.72 -24.18
#